data_AF-A0A970ZCI9-F1
#
_entry.id   AF-A0A970ZCI9-F1
#
_cell.length_a   1.000
_cell.length_b   1.000
_cell.length_c   1.000
_cell.angle_alpha   90.00
_cell.angle_beta   90.00
_cell.angle_gamma   90.00
#
_symmetry.space_group_name_H-M   'P 1'
#
loop_
_entity.id
_entity.type
_entity.pdbx_description
1 polymer ?
#
loop_
_entity_poly.entity_id
_entity_poly.type
_entity_poly.pdbx_seq_one_letter_code
_entity_poly.pdbx_strand_id
1 'polypeptide(L)'
;MKRELVAVSLILIIFALSLVNIRYVESRTDMLTNDVEAAEKLFINGDADAAISLVKESLDNWLSWEPYTHIMLRHSEVDLVTDAYYELLSKLQSEEEVPEAAYRRLKEQLRSISAMERITIGSIL
;
A
#
# COMPACT_ATOMS: atom_id res chain seq x y z
N MET A 1 43.04 -0.54 1.27
CA MET A 1 42.72 0.83 0.79
C MET A 1 41.82 0.89 -0.45
N LYS A 2 42.24 0.55 -1.69
CA LYS A 2 41.33 0.63 -2.87
C LYS A 2 40.12 -0.31 -2.76
N ARG A 3 40.33 -1.54 -2.25
CA ARG A 3 39.27 -2.54 -2.05
C ARG A 3 38.29 -2.15 -0.94
N GLU A 4 38.78 -1.52 0.13
CA GLU A 4 37.94 -0.99 1.22
C GLU A 4 37.09 0.19 0.76
N LEU A 5 37.66 1.11 -0.03
CA LEU A 5 36.91 2.21 -0.64
C LEU A 5 35.78 1.71 -1.55
N VAL A 6 36.03 0.66 -2.33
CA VAL A 6 34.98 0.01 -3.15
C VAL A 6 33.90 -0.61 -2.28
N ALA A 7 34.27 -1.31 -1.20
CA ALA A 7 33.31 -1.91 -0.27
C ALA A 7 32.45 -0.85 0.44
N VAL A 8 33.06 0.22 0.95
CA VAL A 8 32.33 1.33 1.59
C VAL A 8 31.41 2.02 0.59
N SER A 9 31.88 2.26 -0.63
CA SER A 9 31.05 2.86 -1.68
C SER A 9 29.85 1.98 -2.02
N LEU A 10 30.06 0.66 -2.09
CA LEU A 10 28.97 -0.30 -2.36
C LEU A 10 27.93 -0.28 -1.24
N ILE A 11 28.35 -0.26 0.03
CA ILE A 11 27.43 -0.17 1.18
C ILE A 11 26.62 1.13 1.12
N LEU A 12 27.25 2.26 0.83
CA LEU A 12 26.56 3.55 0.71
C LEU A 12 25.54 3.54 -0.43
N ILE A 13 25.86 2.91 -1.56
CA ILE A 13 24.94 2.79 -2.70
C ILE A 13 23.74 1.93 -2.30
N ILE A 14 23.96 0.76 -1.70
CA ILE A 14 22.87 -0.13 -1.27
C ILE A 14 21.99 0.60 -0.25
N PHE A 15 22.59 1.29 0.72
CA PHE A 15 21.86 2.06 1.73
C PHE A 15 21.00 3.17 1.11
N ALA A 16 21.55 3.93 0.16
CA ALA A 16 20.80 4.96 -0.56
C ALA A 16 19.65 4.35 -1.38
N LEU A 17 19.89 3.24 -2.06
CA LEU A 17 18.85 2.52 -2.82
C LEU A 17 17.74 2.01 -1.89
N SER A 18 18.07 1.45 -0.72
CA SER A 18 17.09 1.02 0.28
C SER A 18 16.24 2.18 0.78
N LEU A 19 16.82 3.36 1.05
CA LEU A 19 16.08 4.54 1.46
C LEU A 19 15.11 5.03 0.36
N VAL A 20 15.53 4.98 -0.90
CA VAL A 20 14.67 5.32 -2.04
C VAL A 20 13.52 4.32 -2.17
N ASN A 21 13.78 3.02 -2.02
CA ASN A 21 12.75 1.98 -2.03
C ASN A 21 11.68 2.25 -0.95
N ILE A 22 12.10 2.47 0.29
CA ILE A 22 11.18 2.72 1.42
C ILE A 22 10.27 3.92 1.12
N ARG A 23 10.86 5.03 0.67
CA ARG A 23 10.08 6.24 0.33
C ARG A 23 9.12 6.02 -0.83
N TYR A 24 9.50 5.20 -1.80
CA TYR A 24 8.65 4.88 -2.93
C TYR A 24 7.44 4.06 -2.50
N VAL A 25 7.65 3.02 -1.68
CA VAL A 25 6.56 2.21 -1.12
C VAL A 25 5.64 3.06 -0.25
N GLU A 26 6.17 3.84 0.68
CA GLU A 26 5.38 4.74 1.54
C GLU A 26 4.47 5.66 0.70
N SER A 27 5.04 6.35 -0.29
CA SER A 27 4.28 7.25 -1.16
C SER A 27 3.18 6.54 -1.94
N ARG A 28 3.39 5.30 -2.37
CA ARG A 28 2.39 4.52 -3.12
C ARG A 28 1.27 4.04 -2.20
N THR A 29 1.61 3.53 -1.02
CA THR A 29 0.61 3.09 -0.04
C THR A 29 -0.21 4.26 0.50
N ASP A 30 0.38 5.44 0.66
CA ASP A 30 -0.32 6.65 1.09
C ASP A 30 -1.32 7.12 0.03
N MET A 31 -0.93 7.08 -1.26
CA MET A 31 -1.81 7.38 -2.38
C MET A 31 -3.04 6.45 -2.38
N LEU A 32 -2.82 5.13 -2.32
CA LEU A 32 -3.91 4.14 -2.28
C LEU A 32 -4.80 4.31 -1.03
N THR A 33 -4.21 4.61 0.13
CA THR A 33 -4.97 4.87 1.35
C THR A 33 -5.86 6.10 1.18
N ASN A 34 -5.35 7.17 0.56
CA ASN A 34 -6.13 8.39 0.29
C ASN A 34 -7.27 8.13 -0.70
N ASP A 35 -7.05 7.33 -1.75
CA ASP A 35 -8.09 6.95 -2.72
C ASP A 35 -9.22 6.18 -2.03
N VAL A 36 -8.88 5.23 -1.16
CA VAL A 36 -9.85 4.45 -0.37
C VAL A 36 -10.61 5.33 0.64
N GLU A 37 -9.94 6.29 1.30
CA GLU A 37 -10.59 7.26 2.19
C GLU A 37 -11.52 8.22 1.43
N ALA A 38 -11.16 8.60 0.21
CA ALA A 38 -12.03 9.41 -0.65
C ALA A 38 -13.25 8.62 -1.11
N ALA A 39 -13.09 7.33 -1.46
CA ALA A 39 -14.19 6.45 -1.84
C ALA A 39 -15.18 6.24 -0.68
N GLU A 40 -14.69 6.05 0.54
CA GLU A 40 -15.51 5.96 1.75
C GLU A 40 -16.38 7.21 1.93
N LYS A 41 -15.80 8.41 1.75
CA LYS A 41 -16.54 9.68 1.83
C LYS A 41 -17.59 9.82 0.73
N LEU A 42 -17.29 9.39 -0.50
CA LEU A 42 -18.26 9.41 -1.60
C LEU A 42 -19.48 8.53 -1.29
N PHE A 43 -19.24 7.31 -0.77
CA PHE A 43 -20.30 6.40 -0.40
C PHE A 43 -21.16 6.96 0.75
N ILE A 44 -20.53 7.51 1.80
CA ILE A 44 -21.24 8.17 2.92
C ILE A 44 -22.11 9.34 2.43
N ASN A 45 -21.65 10.08 1.40
CA ASN A 45 -22.39 11.17 0.81
C ASN A 45 -23.50 10.72 -0.17
N GLY A 46 -23.70 9.41 -0.34
CA GLY A 46 -24.73 8.82 -1.18
C GLY A 46 -24.33 8.58 -2.65
N ASP A 47 -23.06 8.81 -3.00
CA ASP A 47 -22.55 8.56 -4.35
C ASP A 47 -21.82 7.20 -4.42
N ALA A 48 -22.62 6.13 -4.34
CA ALA A 48 -22.13 4.75 -4.34
C ALA A 48 -21.43 4.39 -5.65
N ASP A 49 -21.92 4.87 -6.80
CA ASP A 49 -21.32 4.60 -8.10
C ASP A 49 -19.93 5.23 -8.24
N ALA A 50 -19.76 6.48 -7.78
CA ALA A 50 -18.45 7.13 -7.76
C ALA A 50 -17.49 6.44 -6.78
N ALA A 51 -17.98 6.02 -5.60
CA ALA A 51 -17.18 5.26 -4.64
C ALA A 51 -16.68 3.94 -5.22
N ILE A 52 -17.56 3.14 -5.85
CA ILE A 52 -17.18 1.87 -6.50
C ILE A 52 -16.17 2.13 -7.62
N SER A 53 -16.38 3.16 -8.42
CA SER A 53 -15.46 3.52 -9.51
C SER A 53 -14.07 3.89 -9.00
N LEU A 54 -14.00 4.66 -7.91
CA LEU A 54 -12.74 5.04 -7.29
C LEU A 54 -12.02 3.86 -6.63
N VAL A 55 -12.74 2.94 -5.97
CA VAL A 55 -12.12 1.71 -5.43
C VAL A 55 -11.58 0.83 -6.57
N LYS A 56 -12.27 0.74 -7.71
CA LYS A 56 -11.76 0.02 -8.90
C LYS A 56 -10.50 0.66 -9.46
N GLU A 57 -10.47 1.98 -9.59
CA GLU A 57 -9.27 2.70 -10.03
C GLU A 57 -8.09 2.49 -9.06
N SER A 58 -8.36 2.55 -7.75
CA SER A 58 -7.37 2.25 -6.71
C SER A 58 -6.86 0.80 -6.81
N LEU A 59 -7.74 -0.16 -7.11
CA LEU A 59 -7.36 -1.55 -7.34
C LEU A 59 -6.49 -1.69 -8.60
N ASP A 60 -6.83 -1.05 -9.71
CA ASP A 60 -6.02 -1.07 -10.94
C ASP A 60 -4.62 -0.46 -10.69
N ASN A 61 -4.56 0.63 -9.91
CA ASN A 61 -3.30 1.24 -9.47
C ASN A 61 -2.47 0.30 -8.59
N TRP A 62 -3.12 -0.48 -7.71
CA TRP A 62 -2.48 -1.52 -6.92
C TRP A 62 -1.97 -2.68 -7.79
N LEU A 63 -2.79 -3.23 -8.69
CA LEU A 63 -2.44 -4.35 -9.57
C LEU A 63 -1.35 -3.99 -10.59
N SER A 64 -1.36 -2.75 -11.10
CA SER A 64 -0.27 -2.26 -11.96
C SER A 64 1.07 -2.17 -11.23
N TRP A 65 1.03 -2.03 -9.90
CA TRP A 65 2.21 -1.99 -9.04
C TRP A 65 2.60 -3.37 -8.50
N GLU A 66 1.71 -4.35 -8.56
CA GLU A 66 1.90 -5.72 -8.08
C GLU A 66 3.20 -6.41 -8.59
N PRO A 67 3.65 -6.22 -9.85
CA PRO A 67 4.91 -6.81 -10.30
C PRO A 67 6.15 -6.28 -9.56
N TYR A 68 6.10 -5.04 -9.05
CA TYR A 68 7.15 -4.46 -8.19
C TYR A 68 7.09 -5.06 -6.78
N THR A 69 5.87 -5.27 -6.26
CA THR A 69 5.67 -5.78 -4.91
C THR A 69 6.06 -7.25 -4.78
N HIS A 70 5.94 -8.08 -5.83
CA HIS A 70 6.42 -9.47 -5.78
C HIS A 70 7.94 -9.64 -5.62
N ILE A 71 8.74 -8.60 -5.89
CA ILE A 71 10.21 -8.63 -5.72
C ILE A 71 10.63 -8.02 -4.38
N MET A 72 9.94 -6.96 -3.94
CA MET A 72 10.36 -6.14 -2.79
C MET A 72 9.49 -6.34 -1.54
N LEU A 73 8.23 -6.75 -1.70
CA LEU A 73 7.29 -7.01 -0.61
C LEU A 73 7.10 -8.51 -0.37
N ARG A 74 6.63 -8.85 0.82
CA ARG A 74 6.28 -10.23 1.16
C ARG A 74 4.99 -10.61 0.43
N HIS A 75 5.01 -11.72 -0.30
CA HIS A 75 3.87 -12.22 -1.07
C HIS A 75 2.56 -12.27 -0.25
N SER A 76 2.64 -12.70 1.02
CA SER A 76 1.47 -12.74 1.91
C SER A 76 0.80 -11.38 2.13
N GLU A 77 1.55 -10.28 2.19
CA GLU A 77 0.97 -8.94 2.37
C GLU A 77 0.32 -8.45 1.07
N VAL A 78 0.90 -8.83 -0.07
CA VAL A 78 0.37 -8.50 -1.40
C VAL A 78 -0.99 -9.19 -1.60
N ASP A 79 -1.08 -10.47 -1.25
CA ASP A 79 -2.32 -11.24 -1.32
C ASP A 79 -3.38 -10.66 -0.38
N LEU A 80 -3.00 -10.30 0.86
CA LEU A 80 -3.92 -9.75 1.86
C LEU A 80 -4.55 -8.41 1.43
N VAL A 81 -3.78 -7.52 0.81
CA VAL A 81 -4.33 -6.26 0.26
C VAL A 81 -5.25 -6.54 -0.91
N THR A 82 -4.85 -7.44 -1.80
CA THR A 82 -5.64 -7.80 -2.98
C THR A 82 -6.99 -8.42 -2.58
N ASP A 83 -6.98 -9.33 -1.61
CA ASP A 83 -8.18 -9.93 -1.04
C ASP A 83 -9.08 -8.87 -0.38
N ALA A 84 -8.49 -7.93 0.37
CA ALA A 84 -9.24 -6.86 1.02
C ALA A 84 -9.91 -5.91 0.00
N TYR A 85 -9.28 -5.65 -1.15
CA TYR A 85 -9.90 -4.90 -2.25
C TYR A 85 -11.12 -5.63 -2.82
N TYR A 86 -10.97 -6.93 -3.13
CA TYR A 86 -12.08 -7.71 -3.68
C TYR A 86 -13.23 -7.85 -2.69
N GLU A 87 -12.94 -8.03 -1.40
CA GLU A 87 -13.94 -8.04 -0.34
C GLU A 87 -14.70 -6.70 -0.27
N LEU A 88 -13.97 -5.57 -0.28
CA LEU A 88 -14.59 -4.25 -0.26
C LEU A 88 -15.49 -4.04 -1.48
N LEU A 89 -15.01 -4.35 -2.69
CA LEU A 89 -15.81 -4.22 -3.91
C LEU A 89 -17.06 -5.10 -3.89
N SER A 90 -16.96 -6.35 -3.41
CA SER A 90 -18.11 -7.24 -3.27
C SER A 90 -19.16 -6.67 -2.32
N LYS A 91 -18.74 -6.04 -1.23
CA LYS A 91 -19.63 -5.41 -0.24
C LYS A 91 -20.28 -4.15 -0.79
N LEU A 92 -19.51 -3.27 -1.43
CA LEU A 92 -20.03 -2.04 -2.05
C LEU A 92 -21.09 -2.33 -3.13
N GLN A 93 -21.01 -3.46 -3.81
CA GLN A 93 -21.99 -3.87 -4.83
C GLN A 93 -23.25 -4.52 -4.24
N SER A 94 -23.20 -5.00 -2.99
CA SER A 94 -24.26 -5.81 -2.38
C SER A 94 -24.99 -5.10 -1.24
N GLU A 95 -24.37 -4.11 -0.61
CA GLU A 95 -24.86 -3.46 0.61
C GLU A 95 -25.48 -2.09 0.31
N GLU A 96 -26.62 -1.80 0.94
CA GLU A 96 -27.26 -0.47 0.92
C GLU A 96 -26.60 0.50 1.92
N GLU A 97 -25.79 -0.02 2.85
CA GLU A 97 -25.08 0.72 3.90
C GLU A 97 -23.56 0.70 3.65
N VAL A 98 -22.86 1.68 4.23
CA VAL A 98 -21.39 1.82 4.12
C VAL A 98 -20.72 0.60 4.78
N PRO A 99 -19.87 -0.16 4.06
CA PRO A 99 -19.14 -1.29 4.63
C PRO A 99 -17.90 -0.82 5.41
N GLU A 100 -18.10 -0.08 6.51
CA GLU A 100 -17.03 0.57 7.30
C GLU A 100 -15.90 -0.40 7.71
N ALA A 101 -16.27 -1.63 8.08
CA ALA A 101 -15.30 -2.65 8.49
C ALA A 101 -14.38 -3.06 7.33
N ALA A 102 -14.89 -3.15 6.10
CA ALA A 102 -14.11 -3.50 4.92
C ALA A 102 -13.17 -2.35 4.52
N TYR A 103 -13.68 -1.10 4.55
CA TYR A 103 -12.85 0.09 4.35
C TYR A 103 -11.71 0.16 5.36
N ARG A 104 -12.00 -0.07 6.64
CA ARG A 104 -11.00 -0.06 7.71
C ARG A 104 -9.95 -1.15 7.51
N ARG A 105 -10.39 -2.38 7.21
CA ARG A 105 -9.50 -3.51 6.93
C ARG A 105 -8.54 -3.19 5.79
N LEU A 106 -9.03 -2.67 4.66
CA LEU A 106 -8.19 -2.33 3.52
C LEU A 106 -7.15 -1.25 3.87
N LYS A 107 -7.58 -0.18 4.56
CA LYS A 107 -6.67 0.89 5.01
C LYS A 107 -5.61 0.37 5.99
N GLU A 108 -5.97 -0.53 6.90
CA GLU A 108 -5.02 -1.15 7.83
C GLU A 108 -3.99 -2.03 7.12
N GLN A 109 -4.40 -2.81 6.12
CA GLN A 109 -3.48 -3.62 5.31
C GLN A 109 -2.52 -2.74 4.50
N LEU A 110 -3.01 -1.66 3.87
CA LEU A 110 -2.15 -0.69 3.18
C LEU A 110 -1.14 -0.01 4.12
N ARG A 111 -1.56 0.34 5.34
CA ARG A 111 -0.67 0.90 6.37
C ARG A 111 0.32 -0.12 6.93
N SER A 112 -0.03 -1.40 6.98
CA SER A 112 0.88 -2.48 7.38
C SER A 112 2.09 -2.55 6.45
N ILE A 113 1.85 -2.43 5.13
CA ILE A 113 2.92 -2.44 4.12
C ILE A 113 3.95 -1.33 4.38
N SER A 114 3.51 -0.09 4.62
CA SER A 114 4.43 1.02 4.90
C SER A 114 5.08 0.93 6.28
N ALA A 115 4.35 0.43 7.29
CA ALA A 115 4.88 0.26 8.64
C ALA A 115 6.02 -0.75 8.71
N MET A 116 5.96 -1.83 7.91
CA MET A 116 7.02 -2.85 7.85
C MET A 116 8.31 -2.33 7.20
N GLU A 117 8.22 -1.34 6.31
CA GLU A 117 9.39 -0.75 5.65
C GLU A 117 10.02 0.43 6.42
N ARG A 118 9.33 0.96 7.43
CA ARG A 118 9.88 2.01 8.29
C ARG A 118 11.04 1.47 9.12
N ILE A 119 12.25 1.88 8.78
CA ILE A 119 13.41 1.76 9.68
C ILE A 119 13.14 2.60 10.92
N THR A 120 12.71 1.97 12.01
CA THR A 120 12.51 2.63 13.30
C THR A 120 13.80 2.55 14.10
N ILE A 121 14.26 3.67 14.67
CA ILE A 121 15.49 3.72 15.49
C ILE A 121 15.43 2.69 16.65
N GLY A 122 14.24 2.43 17.20
CA GLY A 122 14.02 1.40 18.22
C GLY A 122 14.21 -0.06 17.76
N SER A 123 14.35 -0.32 16.45
CA SER A 123 14.72 -1.64 15.91
C SER A 123 16.22 -1.81 15.70
N ILE A 124 17.00 -0.72 15.76
CA ILE A 124 18.46 -0.72 15.58
C ILE A 124 19.20 -0.59 16.94
N LEU A 125 18.50 -0.17 17.99
CA LEU A 125 19.05 0.12 19.33
C LEU A 125 18.62 -0.91 20.37
#